data_AF-A0A8K0CKW8-F1
#
_entry.id   AF-A0A8K0CKW8-F1
#
_cell.length_a   1.000
_cell.length_b   1.000
_cell.length_c   1.000
_cell.angle_alpha   90.00
_cell.angle_beta   90.00
_cell.angle_gamma   90.00
#
_symmetry.space_group_name_H-M   'P 1'
#
loop_
_entity.id
_entity.type
_entity.pdbx_description
1 polymer ?
#
loop_
_entity_poly.entity_id
_entity_poly.type
_entity_poly.pdbx_seq_one_letter_code
_entity_poly.pdbx_strand_id
1 'polypeptide(L)' 'ALAVSDAAYFSKWYSNNSPSLKAPLLLMIQNSQHGITIKAGGLIIINAETVVT' A
#
# COMPACT_ATOMS: atom_id res chain seq x y z
N ALA A 1 -0.21 0.57 -4.29
CA ALA A 1 -0.98 -0.54 -4.89
C ALA A 1 -2.37 -0.56 -4.26
N LEU A 2 -3.37 -0.05 -4.99
CA LEU A 2 -4.74 0.12 -4.47
C LEU A 2 -5.36 -1.19 -3.94
N ALA A 3 -5.00 -2.33 -4.54
CA ALA A 3 -5.48 -3.66 -4.13
C ALA A 3 -5.17 -4.03 -2.67
N VAL A 4 -4.01 -3.61 -2.15
CA VAL A 4 -3.58 -3.93 -0.77
C VAL A 4 -4.30 -3.06 0.25
N SER A 5 -4.49 -1.78 -0.05
CA SER A 5 -5.26 -0.87 0.80
C SER A 5 -6.75 -1.23 0.82
N ASP A 6 -7.30 -1.66 -0.33
CA ASP A 6 -8.69 -2.09 -0.43
C ASP A 6 -8.91 -3.38 0.37
N ALA A 7 -8.06 -4.40 0.20
CA ALA A 7 -8.12 -5.62 0.98
C ALA A 7 -8.00 -5.36 2.49
N ALA A 8 -7.09 -4.46 2.89
CA ALA A 8 -6.95 -4.05 4.28
C ALA A 8 -8.21 -3.32 4.79
N TYR A 9 -8.81 -2.42 4.02
CA TYR A 9 -10.05 -1.73 4.39
C TYR A 9 -11.24 -2.70 4.54
N PHE A 10 -11.41 -3.62 3.58
CA PHE A 10 -12.47 -4.63 3.59
C PHE A 10 -12.33 -5.69 4.69
N SER A 11 -11.17 -5.79 5.34
CA SER A 11 -10.97 -6.66 6.51
C SER A 11 -11.76 -6.24 7.77
N LYS A 12 -12.46 -5.09 7.74
CA LYS A 12 -13.23 -4.53 8.87
C LYS A 12 -12.39 -4.28 10.13
N TRP A 13 -11.11 -3.93 9.94
CA TRP A 13 -10.16 -3.64 11.03
C TRP A 13 -10.66 -2.60 12.05
N TYR A 14 -11.52 -1.68 11.61
CA TYR A 14 -12.14 -0.64 12.44
C TYR A 14 -13.15 -1.20 13.46
N SER A 15 -13.69 -2.40 13.24
CA SER A 15 -14.63 -3.07 14.15
C SER A 15 -13.93 -3.77 15.33
N ASN A 16 -12.63 -4.05 15.22
CA ASN A 16 -11.83 -4.49 16.36
C ASN A 16 -11.56 -3.29 17.27
N ASN A 17 -11.38 -3.44 18.58
CA ASN A 17 -10.99 -2.35 19.48
C ASN A 17 -9.53 -2.38 19.91
N SER A 18 -8.76 -3.38 19.48
CA SER A 18 -7.34 -3.52 19.80
C SER A 18 -6.49 -2.48 19.05
N PRO A 19 -5.85 -1.52 19.75
CA PRO A 19 -4.99 -0.51 19.12
C PRO A 19 -3.79 -1.15 18.41
N SER A 20 -3.31 -2.30 18.91
CA SER A 20 -2.18 -3.04 18.34
C SER A 20 -2.45 -3.61 16.94
N LEU A 21 -3.72 -3.77 16.56
CA LEU A 21 -4.13 -4.16 15.21
C LEU A 21 -4.47 -2.96 14.33
N LYS A 22 -5.10 -1.92 14.90
CA LYS A 22 -5.53 -0.72 14.15
C LYS A 22 -4.35 0.08 13.60
N ALA A 23 -3.36 0.37 14.45
CA ALA A 23 -2.23 1.21 14.09
C ALA A 23 -1.42 0.66 12.89
N PRO A 24 -1.00 -0.62 12.87
CA PRO A 24 -0.25 -1.15 11.72
C PRO A 24 -1.09 -1.24 10.45
N LEU A 25 -2.39 -1.56 10.55
CA LEU A 25 -3.28 -1.63 9.38
C LEU A 25 -3.53 -0.25 8.76
N LEU A 26 -3.71 0.78 9.59
CA LEU A 26 -3.84 2.16 9.10
C LEU A 26 -2.56 2.62 8.41
N LEU A 27 -1.40 2.32 9.01
CA LEU A 27 -0.09 2.62 8.43
C LEU A 27 0.10 1.92 7.08
N MET A 28 -0.30 0.65 6.97
CA MET A 28 -0.26 -0.12 5.74
C MET A 28 -1.15 0.49 4.64
N ILE A 29 -2.38 0.90 4.98
CA ILE A 29 -3.29 1.58 4.05
C ILE A 29 -2.68 2.90 3.57
N GLN A 30 -2.12 3.72 4.46
CA GLN A 30 -1.48 4.99 4.11
C GLN A 30 -0.26 4.79 3.21
N ASN A 31 0.61 3.82 3.53
CA ASN A 31 1.81 3.58 2.74
C ASN A 31 1.51 2.98 1.36
N SER A 32 0.47 2.16 1.25
CA SER A 32 0.07 1.54 -0.02
C SER A 32 -0.57 2.52 -1.02
N GLN A 33 -0.94 3.73 -0.59
CA GLN A 33 -1.38 4.80 -1.49
C GLN A 33 -0.26 5.25 -2.43
N HIS A 34 1.00 5.05 -2.04
CA HIS A 34 2.14 5.24 -2.92
C HIS A 34 2.34 3.99 -3.80
N GLY A 35 2.48 4.19 -5.11
CA GLY A 35 2.83 3.12 -6.03
C GLY A 35 4.19 2.53 -5.69
N ILE A 36 4.34 1.20 -5.76
CA ILE A 36 5.65 0.55 -5.62
C ILE A 36 6.50 1.03 -6.80
N THR A 37 7.45 1.91 -6.49
CA THR A 37 8.30 2.56 -7.48
C THR A 37 9.73 2.15 -7.21
N ILE A 38 10.28 1.30 -8.07
CA ILE A 38 11.69 0.92 -7.96
C ILE A 38 12.48 1.94 -8.77
N LYS A 39 13.38 2.68 -8.10
CA LYS A 39 14.30 3.61 -8.75
C LYS A 39 15.62 2.90 -9.03
N ALA A 40 15.90 2.58 -10.30
CA ALA A 40 17.21 2.05 -10.70
C ALA A 40 18.14 3.22 -11.07
N GLY A 41 19.26 3.34 -10.35
CA GLY A 41 20.30 4.36 -10.60
C GLY A 41 19.84 5.83 -10.47
N GLY A 42 18.68 6.09 -9.86
CA GLY A 42 18.10 7.44 -9.74
C GLY A 42 17.44 7.99 -11.01
N LEU A 43 17.53 7.26 -12.14
CA LEU A 43 17.08 7.72 -13.46
C LEU A 43 15.85 6.98 -13.97
N ILE A 44 15.65 5.71 -13.56
CA ILE A 44 14.59 4.86 -14.10
C ILE A 44 13.59 4.55 -13.00
N ILE A 45 12.36 5.01 -13.18
CA ILE A 45 11.19 4.64 -12.37
C ILE A 45 10.58 3.40 -13.02
N ILE A 46 10.74 2.26 -12.37
CA ILE A 46 10.12 0.99 -12.78
C ILE A 46 8.85 0.83 -11.95
N ASN A 47 7.71 0.87 -12.61
CA ASN A 47 6.41 0.51 -12.07
C ASN A 47 5.67 -0.38 -13.10
N ALA A 48 4.48 -0.88 -12.74
CA ALA A 48 3.70 -1.73 -13.64
C ALA A 48 3.29 -1.03 -14.96
N GLU A 49 3.28 0.30 -14.99
CA GLU A 49 2.97 1.09 -16.19
C GLU A 49 4.18 1.15 -17.14
N THR A 50 5.39 1.33 -16.61
CA THR A 50 6.65 1.32 -17.40
C THR A 50 6.92 -0.02 -18.05
N VAL A 51 6.50 -1.14 -17.44
CA VAL A 51 6.70 -2.50 -17.99
C VAL A 51 5.73 -2.80 -19.13
N VAL A 52 4.62 -2.06 -19.22
CA VAL A 52 3.55 -2.28 -20.22
C VAL A 52 3.74 -1.43 -21.48
N THR A 53 4.70 -0.50 -21.48
CA THR A 53 5.16 0.28 -22.66
C THR A 53 6.47 -0.24 -23.21
#